data_AF-A0A965WZI0-F1
#
_entry.id   AF-A0A965WZI0-F1
#
_cell.length_a   1.000
_cell.length_b   1.000
_cell.length_c   1.000
_cell.angle_alpha   90.00
_cell.angle_beta   90.00
_cell.angle_gamma   90.00
#
_symmetry.space_group_name_H-M   'P 1'
#
loop_
_entity.id
_entity.type
_entity.pdbx_description
1 polymer ?
#
loop_
_entity_poly.entity_id
_entity_poly.type
_entity_poly.pdbx_seq_one_letter_code
_entity_poly.pdbx_strand_id
1 'polypeptide(L)'
;MTISPRRRRKRIRIYTLAGAALLCILAGLLFYFFKREQALQAVSVPLPQPTATATPMATVTPTATITPTAVPSPSAVPQTSPVSTVAPAASPAPVRSPFPTLPIRKSVLERSLYQGSLSIVDDQARGKLSLTYVNNGVETLYAIYLHLYPNAMVPGSLSIKAAALDGVQAYYTLDGAMLCLPLINELRSGESARIYLEFTVQFPEGGFGATSSEGTELSLLGIFPTAAVYENGWISDTTPEQVDFAPLADWRVVIAAAQAPTFSGGEVEQLGDGRYLCTARAAVPELLFS
;
A
#
# COMPACT_ATOMS: atom_id res chain seq x y z
N MET A 1 61.98 30.54 -41.91
CA MET A 1 61.83 29.19 -41.29
C MET A 1 60.99 28.30 -42.20
N THR A 2 61.64 27.45 -42.99
CA THR A 2 61.00 26.51 -43.93
C THR A 2 60.68 25.20 -43.21
N ILE A 3 59.38 24.90 -43.05
CA ILE A 3 58.90 23.69 -42.37
C ILE A 3 59.21 22.46 -43.24
N SER A 4 59.94 21.49 -42.69
CA SER A 4 60.38 20.30 -43.42
C SER A 4 59.19 19.42 -43.90
N PRO A 5 59.23 18.88 -45.13
CA PRO A 5 58.10 18.20 -45.78
C PRO A 5 57.64 16.93 -45.04
N ARG A 6 58.49 16.33 -44.20
CA ARG A 6 58.16 15.16 -43.36
C ARG A 6 57.20 15.49 -42.22
N ARG A 7 57.28 16.70 -41.63
CA ARG A 7 56.37 17.13 -40.54
C ARG A 7 54.97 17.46 -41.06
N ARG A 8 54.86 17.95 -42.30
CA ARG A 8 53.58 18.24 -42.97
C ARG A 8 52.74 16.96 -43.22
N ARG A 9 53.38 15.88 -43.68
CA ARG A 9 52.68 14.59 -43.93
C ARG A 9 52.15 13.92 -42.66
N LYS A 10 52.87 14.02 -41.53
CA LYS A 10 52.39 13.49 -40.24
C LYS A 10 51.17 14.24 -39.70
N ARG A 11 51.16 15.58 -39.79
CA ARG A 11 50.02 16.39 -39.37
C ARG A 11 48.77 16.12 -40.21
N ILE A 12 48.92 15.97 -41.53
CA ILE A 12 47.80 15.62 -42.41
C ILE A 12 47.17 14.28 -42.01
N ARG A 13 47.99 13.24 -41.71
CA ARG A 13 47.47 11.94 -41.26
C ARG A 13 46.74 11.98 -39.91
N ILE A 14 47.20 12.83 -39.00
CA ILE A 14 46.55 13.01 -37.69
C ILE A 14 45.19 13.71 -37.86
N TYR A 15 45.13 14.76 -38.69
CA TYR A 15 43.86 15.45 -38.95
C TYR A 15 42.86 14.60 -39.73
N THR A 16 43.31 13.72 -40.64
CA THR A 16 42.40 12.78 -41.32
C THR A 16 41.82 11.74 -40.38
N LEU A 17 42.60 11.23 -39.42
CA LEU A 17 42.10 10.27 -38.42
C LEU A 17 41.15 10.94 -37.42
N ALA A 18 41.47 12.15 -36.95
CA ALA A 18 40.60 12.93 -36.08
C ALA A 18 39.28 13.32 -36.77
N GLY A 19 39.33 13.69 -38.06
CA GLY A 19 38.14 13.99 -38.86
C GLY A 19 37.24 12.78 -39.05
N ALA A 20 37.81 11.60 -39.33
CA ALA A 20 37.05 10.36 -39.45
C ALA A 20 36.37 9.96 -38.12
N ALA A 21 37.07 10.10 -36.99
CA ALA A 21 36.49 9.82 -35.67
C ALA A 21 35.31 10.76 -35.34
N LEU A 22 35.43 12.06 -35.64
CA LEU A 22 34.34 13.02 -35.45
C LEU A 22 33.11 12.68 -36.31
N LEU A 23 33.32 12.24 -37.55
CA LEU A 23 32.26 11.83 -38.46
C LEU A 23 31.50 10.61 -37.95
N CYS A 24 32.20 9.62 -37.38
CA CYS A 24 31.58 8.44 -36.76
C CYS A 24 30.73 8.81 -35.54
N ILE A 25 31.21 9.75 -34.70
CA ILE A 25 30.46 10.22 -33.53
C ILE A 25 29.18 10.96 -33.97
N LEU A 26 29.29 11.85 -34.96
CA LEU A 26 28.13 12.57 -35.51
C LEU A 26 27.11 11.61 -36.14
N ALA A 27 27.56 10.59 -36.88
CA ALA A 27 26.67 9.58 -37.45
C ALA A 27 25.97 8.74 -36.36
N GLY A 28 26.69 8.38 -35.29
CA GLY A 28 26.11 7.67 -34.14
C GLY A 28 25.05 8.49 -33.40
N LEU A 29 25.30 9.79 -33.20
CA LEU A 29 24.31 10.70 -32.62
C LEU A 29 23.09 10.85 -33.53
N LEU A 30 23.27 11.02 -34.84
CA LEU A 30 22.17 11.12 -35.79
C LEU A 30 21.31 9.85 -35.81
N PHE A 31 21.94 8.68 -35.75
CA PHE A 31 21.24 7.39 -35.65
C PHE A 31 20.48 7.25 -34.34
N TYR A 32 21.06 7.69 -33.22
CA TYR A 32 20.39 7.71 -31.92
C TYR A 32 19.15 8.61 -31.93
N PHE A 33 19.24 9.81 -32.50
CA PHE A 33 18.11 10.73 -32.63
C PHE A 33 17.02 10.18 -33.56
N PHE A 34 17.37 9.59 -34.71
CA PHE A 34 16.41 8.95 -35.62
C PHE A 34 15.68 7.77 -34.95
N LYS A 35 16.40 6.94 -34.18
CA LYS A 35 15.78 5.83 -33.43
C LYS A 35 14.82 6.33 -32.35
N ARG A 36 15.16 7.45 -31.69
CA ARG A 36 14.30 8.09 -30.68
C ARG A 36 12.99 8.63 -31.28
N GLU A 37 13.03 9.21 -32.48
CA GLU A 37 11.82 9.66 -33.18
C GLU A 37 10.88 8.49 -33.57
N GLN A 38 11.44 7.35 -34.01
CA GLN A 38 10.64 6.16 -34.30
C GLN A 38 9.96 5.58 -33.05
N ALA A 39 10.60 5.67 -31.88
CA ALA A 39 10.00 5.22 -30.62
C ALA A 39 8.82 6.10 -30.15
N LEU A 40 8.81 7.38 -30.53
CA LEU A 40 7.73 8.33 -30.18
C LEU A 40 6.47 8.16 -31.07
N GLN A 41 6.62 7.63 -32.30
CA GLN A 41 5.48 7.39 -33.19
C GLN A 41 4.77 6.04 -32.96
N ALA A 42 5.39 5.10 -32.23
CA ALA A 42 4.82 3.78 -31.97
C ALA A 42 3.72 3.77 -30.88
N VAL A 43 3.42 4.89 -30.23
CA VAL A 43 2.36 5.02 -29.22
C VAL A 43 1.13 5.72 -29.83
N SER A 44 0.48 5.07 -30.78
CA SER A 44 -0.90 5.42 -31.16
C SER A 44 -1.72 4.14 -31.28
N VAL A 45 -2.02 3.55 -30.12
CA VAL A 45 -3.04 2.49 -30.01
C VAL A 45 -4.41 3.17 -30.18
N PRO A 46 -5.27 2.72 -31.10
CA PRO A 46 -6.61 3.27 -31.23
C PRO A 46 -7.43 2.94 -29.97
N LEU A 47 -8.08 3.97 -29.44
CA LEU A 47 -8.99 3.90 -28.28
C LEU A 47 -10.13 2.89 -28.56
N PRO A 48 -10.40 1.91 -27.68
CA PRO A 48 -11.58 1.06 -27.85
C PRO A 48 -12.84 1.91 -27.70
N GLN A 49 -13.65 1.91 -28.76
CA GLN A 49 -14.98 2.51 -28.81
C GLN A 49 -15.88 1.85 -27.74
N PRO A 50 -16.59 2.61 -26.90
CA PRO A 50 -17.44 2.02 -25.87
C PRO A 50 -18.65 1.33 -26.51
N THR A 51 -18.67 -0.01 -26.42
CA THR A 51 -19.86 -0.80 -26.70
C THR A 51 -20.88 -0.51 -25.60
N ALA A 52 -22.07 -0.03 -25.98
CA ALA A 52 -23.18 0.21 -25.07
C ALA A 52 -23.62 -1.13 -24.42
N THR A 53 -23.35 -1.29 -23.13
CA THR A 53 -23.92 -2.36 -22.31
C THR A 53 -25.40 -2.07 -22.08
N ALA A 54 -26.25 -3.03 -22.46
CA ALA A 54 -27.69 -2.95 -22.24
C ALA A 54 -28.03 -2.78 -20.75
N THR A 55 -28.86 -1.78 -20.46
CA THR A 55 -29.37 -1.44 -19.12
C THR A 55 -30.21 -2.60 -18.57
N PRO A 56 -29.98 -3.09 -17.33
CA PRO A 56 -30.92 -3.99 -16.70
C PRO A 56 -32.21 -3.24 -16.36
N MET A 57 -33.31 -3.75 -16.90
CA MET A 57 -34.69 -3.31 -16.66
C MET A 57 -34.99 -3.34 -15.15
N ALA A 58 -35.40 -2.20 -14.59
CA ALA A 58 -35.85 -2.11 -13.21
C ALA A 58 -37.16 -2.91 -13.03
N THR A 59 -37.11 -3.96 -12.21
CA THR A 59 -38.31 -4.63 -11.70
C THR A 59 -39.02 -3.68 -10.75
N VAL A 60 -40.18 -3.17 -11.18
CA VAL A 60 -41.10 -2.41 -10.31
C VAL A 60 -41.77 -3.37 -9.33
N THR A 61 -41.46 -3.22 -8.05
CA THR A 61 -42.18 -3.85 -6.94
C THR A 61 -43.51 -3.10 -6.71
N PRO A 62 -44.68 -3.76 -6.63
CA PRO A 62 -45.94 -3.08 -6.40
C PRO A 62 -46.02 -2.52 -4.98
N THR A 63 -46.32 -1.22 -4.90
CA THR A 63 -46.64 -0.45 -3.69
C THR A 63 -47.85 -1.04 -2.96
N ALA A 64 -47.73 -1.32 -1.68
CA ALA A 64 -48.85 -1.69 -0.83
C ALA A 64 -49.81 -0.49 -0.66
N THR A 65 -51.06 -0.67 -1.08
CA THR A 65 -52.17 0.25 -0.86
C THR A 65 -52.49 0.32 0.63
N ILE A 66 -52.23 1.48 1.25
CA ILE A 66 -52.76 1.79 2.57
C ILE A 66 -54.21 2.28 2.45
N THR A 67 -55.13 1.47 2.95
CA THR A 67 -56.55 1.82 3.15
C THR A 67 -56.66 2.92 4.21
N PRO A 68 -57.33 4.06 3.95
CA PRO A 68 -57.57 5.06 4.98
C PRO A 68 -58.63 4.55 5.97
N THR A 69 -58.22 4.38 7.23
CA THR A 69 -59.11 4.11 8.37
C THR A 69 -60.06 5.29 8.58
N ALA A 70 -61.33 4.95 8.81
CA ALA A 70 -62.46 5.86 8.93
C ALA A 70 -62.30 6.95 10.00
N VAL A 71 -62.80 8.13 9.65
CA VAL A 71 -63.04 9.30 10.51
C VAL A 71 -64.18 8.98 11.50
N PRO A 72 -64.01 9.14 12.82
CA PRO A 72 -65.16 9.19 13.72
C PRO A 72 -65.80 10.60 13.71
N SER A 73 -67.12 10.62 13.49
CA SER A 73 -68.03 11.76 13.56
C SER A 73 -68.21 12.25 15.02
N PRO A 74 -68.51 13.55 15.28
CA PRO A 74 -68.51 14.11 16.63
C PRO A 74 -69.87 14.06 17.34
N SER A 75 -69.79 14.29 18.65
CA SER A 75 -70.83 14.83 19.56
C SER A 75 -71.69 13.84 20.33
N ALA A 76 -71.33 13.68 21.60
CA ALA A 76 -72.28 13.82 22.71
C ALA A 76 -71.58 14.58 23.85
N VAL A 77 -72.11 15.76 24.21
CA VAL A 77 -71.77 16.50 25.43
C VAL A 77 -72.76 16.05 26.51
N PRO A 78 -72.27 15.76 27.74
CA PRO A 78 -72.81 16.50 28.87
C PRO A 78 -71.77 16.90 29.93
N GLN A 79 -71.85 18.18 30.27
CA GLN A 79 -71.87 18.75 31.61
C GLN A 79 -70.58 18.77 32.47
N THR A 80 -70.34 20.01 32.89
CA THR A 80 -69.30 20.58 33.75
C THR A 80 -69.23 20.01 35.16
N SER A 81 -68.02 19.74 35.63
CA SER A 81 -67.62 19.82 37.04
C SER A 81 -66.13 20.23 37.09
N PRO A 82 -65.72 21.16 37.96
CA PRO A 82 -64.35 21.68 37.98
C PRO A 82 -63.41 20.68 38.64
N VAL A 83 -62.44 20.16 37.89
CA VAL A 83 -61.35 19.34 38.44
C VAL A 83 -60.03 20.05 38.20
N SER A 84 -59.28 20.18 39.29
CA SER A 84 -58.09 21.01 39.49
C SER A 84 -57.04 20.91 38.38
N THR A 85 -56.52 22.06 37.97
CA THR A 85 -55.31 22.20 37.14
C THR A 85 -54.11 21.61 37.88
N VAL A 86 -53.75 20.37 37.59
CA VAL A 86 -52.46 19.78 37.99
C VAL A 86 -51.42 20.28 36.98
N ALA A 87 -50.38 20.94 37.47
CA ALA A 87 -49.23 21.35 36.66
C ALA A 87 -48.63 20.13 35.92
N PRO A 88 -48.31 20.21 34.62
CA PRO A 88 -47.76 19.07 33.90
C PRO A 88 -46.43 18.65 34.54
N ALA A 89 -46.38 17.38 34.96
CA ALA A 89 -45.15 16.75 35.43
C ALA A 89 -44.06 16.88 34.35
N ALA A 90 -42.86 17.29 34.74
CA ALA A 90 -41.73 17.39 33.84
C ALA A 90 -41.53 16.07 33.08
N SER A 91 -41.47 16.15 31.75
CA SER A 91 -41.16 15.00 30.89
C SER A 91 -39.86 14.35 31.37
N PRO A 92 -39.81 13.02 31.55
CA PRO A 92 -38.56 12.35 31.90
C PRO A 92 -37.50 12.69 30.84
N ALA A 93 -36.29 13.01 31.29
CA ALA A 93 -35.16 13.22 30.39
C ALA A 93 -34.99 11.98 29.50
N PRO A 94 -34.69 12.13 28.20
CA PRO A 94 -34.50 10.99 27.32
C PRO A 94 -33.39 10.10 27.90
N VAL A 95 -33.74 8.84 28.19
CA VAL A 95 -32.74 7.81 28.52
C VAL A 95 -31.84 7.70 27.29
N ARG A 96 -30.55 8.02 27.46
CA ARG A 96 -29.57 7.82 26.37
C ARG A 96 -29.67 6.37 25.93
N SER A 97 -29.97 6.15 24.65
CA SER A 97 -29.85 4.82 24.05
C SER A 97 -28.43 4.32 24.32
N PRO A 98 -28.24 3.09 24.86
CA PRO A 98 -26.90 2.54 25.01
C PRO A 98 -26.24 2.51 23.63
N PHE A 99 -25.02 3.04 23.55
CA PHE A 99 -24.23 2.94 22.32
C PHE A 99 -24.06 1.45 22.00
N PRO A 100 -24.41 0.98 20.79
CA PRO A 100 -24.23 -0.42 20.43
C PRO A 100 -22.73 -0.75 20.53
N THR A 101 -22.36 -1.53 21.56
CA THR A 101 -21.00 -2.03 21.68
C THR A 101 -20.91 -3.27 20.80
N LEU A 102 -20.22 -3.17 19.67
CA LEU A 102 -19.93 -4.33 18.84
C LEU A 102 -19.19 -5.39 19.69
N PRO A 103 -19.54 -6.68 19.54
CA PRO A 103 -18.89 -7.76 20.27
C PRO A 103 -17.41 -7.80 19.91
N ILE A 104 -16.56 -7.93 20.94
CA ILE A 104 -15.11 -8.06 20.76
C ILE A 104 -14.82 -9.36 20.01
N ARG A 105 -14.07 -9.29 18.91
CA ARG A 105 -13.59 -10.46 18.17
C ARG A 105 -12.09 -10.63 18.39
N LYS A 106 -11.75 -11.49 19.36
CA LYS A 106 -10.35 -11.83 19.64
C LYS A 106 -9.69 -12.49 18.44
N SER A 107 -8.45 -12.11 18.20
CA SER A 107 -7.59 -12.73 17.20
C SER A 107 -7.31 -14.19 17.56
N VAL A 108 -7.26 -15.05 16.53
CA VAL A 108 -6.78 -16.43 16.66
C VAL A 108 -5.25 -16.49 16.59
N LEU A 109 -4.61 -15.44 16.05
CA LEU A 109 -3.15 -15.32 15.99
C LEU A 109 -2.64 -14.57 17.21
N GLU A 110 -1.55 -15.06 17.80
CA GLU A 110 -0.80 -14.37 18.87
C GLU A 110 0.03 -13.20 18.34
N ARG A 111 0.35 -13.20 17.04
CA ARG A 111 1.22 -12.23 16.39
C ARG A 111 0.67 -11.82 15.05
N SER A 112 1.12 -10.66 14.59
CA SER A 112 0.88 -10.22 13.23
C SER A 112 1.51 -11.20 12.24
N LEU A 113 0.86 -11.41 11.10
CA LEU A 113 1.28 -12.35 10.08
C LEU A 113 1.26 -11.68 8.71
N TYR A 114 2.44 -11.62 8.07
CA TYR A 114 2.61 -11.17 6.70
C TYR A 114 2.57 -12.38 5.77
N GLN A 115 1.65 -12.35 4.81
CA GLN A 115 1.56 -13.36 3.76
C GLN A 115 1.44 -12.70 2.40
N GLY A 116 2.05 -13.27 1.38
CA GLY A 116 1.96 -12.63 0.08
C GLY A 116 2.86 -13.21 -0.97
N SER A 117 2.95 -12.45 -2.05
CA SER A 117 3.84 -12.76 -3.16
C SER A 117 4.50 -11.50 -3.67
N LEU A 118 5.73 -11.65 -4.15
CA LEU A 118 6.48 -10.61 -4.85
C LEU A 118 7.06 -11.19 -6.13
N SER A 119 6.92 -10.49 -7.24
CA SER A 119 7.60 -10.82 -8.49
C SER A 119 8.55 -9.70 -8.86
N ILE A 120 9.83 -10.04 -9.04
CA ILE A 120 10.90 -9.12 -9.41
C ILE A 120 11.32 -9.46 -10.84
N VAL A 121 11.20 -8.48 -11.74
CA VAL A 121 11.62 -8.56 -13.13
C VAL A 121 12.34 -7.28 -13.46
N ASP A 122 13.59 -7.39 -13.91
CA ASP A 122 14.47 -6.26 -14.18
C ASP A 122 14.58 -5.31 -12.98
N ASP A 123 14.23 -4.05 -13.16
CA ASP A 123 14.25 -2.97 -12.16
C ASP A 123 12.87 -2.74 -11.52
N GLN A 124 11.94 -3.69 -11.64
CA GLN A 124 10.60 -3.57 -11.06
C GLN A 124 10.22 -4.76 -10.19
N ALA A 125 9.56 -4.47 -9.07
CA ALA A 125 8.84 -5.45 -8.28
C ALA A 125 7.33 -5.19 -8.28
N ARG A 126 6.54 -6.27 -8.31
CA ARG A 126 5.08 -6.26 -8.14
C ARG A 126 4.71 -7.16 -6.99
N GLY A 127 4.04 -6.60 -6.00
CA GLY A 127 3.73 -7.27 -4.74
C GLY A 127 2.24 -7.34 -4.46
N LYS A 128 1.84 -8.44 -3.82
CA LYS A 128 0.54 -8.62 -3.17
C LYS A 128 0.81 -9.03 -1.73
N LEU A 129 0.32 -8.25 -0.78
CA LEU A 129 0.52 -8.47 0.65
C LEU A 129 -0.83 -8.57 1.35
N SER A 130 -0.99 -9.60 2.17
CA SER A 130 -2.04 -9.77 3.16
C SER A 130 -1.37 -9.75 4.54
N LEU A 131 -1.56 -8.66 5.28
CA LEU A 131 -1.15 -8.52 6.66
C LEU A 131 -2.35 -8.79 7.56
N THR A 132 -2.28 -9.83 8.38
CA THR A 132 -3.16 -9.93 9.56
C THR A 132 -2.47 -9.20 10.69
N TYR A 133 -2.92 -8.00 11.03
CA TYR A 133 -2.36 -7.19 12.10
C TYR A 133 -3.09 -7.52 13.41
N VAL A 134 -2.34 -7.89 14.45
CA VAL A 134 -2.88 -8.14 15.79
C VAL A 134 -2.52 -6.96 16.70
N ASN A 135 -3.52 -6.34 17.32
CA ASN A 135 -3.28 -5.30 18.31
C ASN A 135 -2.89 -5.95 19.64
N ASN A 136 -1.59 -6.13 19.86
CA ASN A 136 -1.06 -6.67 21.12
C ASN A 136 -0.88 -5.59 22.21
N GLY A 137 -1.18 -4.32 21.91
CA GLY A 137 -1.15 -3.23 22.87
C GLY A 137 -2.38 -3.20 23.76
N VAL A 138 -2.37 -2.32 24.76
CA VAL A 138 -3.53 -2.06 25.65
C VAL A 138 -4.48 -1.00 25.09
N GLU A 139 -3.99 -0.19 24.15
CA GLU A 139 -4.74 0.91 23.58
C GLU A 139 -5.65 0.47 22.43
N THR A 140 -6.74 1.21 22.23
CA THR A 140 -7.65 0.99 21.11
C THR A 140 -7.17 1.82 19.92
N LEU A 141 -6.98 1.17 18.78
CA LEU A 141 -6.47 1.80 17.56
C LEU A 141 -7.62 2.19 16.63
N TYR A 142 -7.47 3.32 15.93
CA TYR A 142 -8.45 3.83 14.96
C TYR A 142 -7.92 3.87 13.52
N ALA A 143 -6.63 3.67 13.35
CA ALA A 143 -5.96 3.55 12.07
C ALA A 143 -4.75 2.62 12.24
N ILE A 144 -4.28 2.04 11.15
CA ILE A 144 -3.01 1.30 11.11
C ILE A 144 -2.06 2.04 10.16
N TYR A 145 -0.83 2.24 10.60
CA TYR A 145 0.20 2.89 9.80
C TYR A 145 1.25 1.90 9.32
N LEU A 146 1.69 2.06 8.06
CA LEU A 146 2.75 1.26 7.47
C LEU A 146 3.84 2.16 6.89
N HIS A 147 5.10 1.80 7.15
CA HIS A 147 6.27 2.31 6.48
C HIS A 147 6.37 1.78 5.05
N LEU A 148 6.68 2.70 4.15
CA LEU A 148 7.02 2.48 2.75
C LEU A 148 8.49 2.83 2.56
N TYR A 149 9.40 2.07 3.18
CA TYR A 149 10.84 2.36 3.22
C TYR A 149 11.48 2.74 1.88
N PRO A 150 11.11 2.14 0.73
CA PRO A 150 11.64 2.59 -0.56
C PRO A 150 11.42 4.09 -0.80
N ASN A 151 10.28 4.64 -0.38
CA ASN A 151 9.96 6.07 -0.50
C ASN A 151 10.76 6.97 0.44
N ALA A 152 11.30 6.43 1.55
CA ALA A 152 12.20 7.16 2.43
C ALA A 152 13.60 7.33 1.79
N MET A 153 14.01 6.36 0.98
CA MET A 153 15.29 6.37 0.27
C MET A 153 15.22 7.15 -1.04
N VAL A 154 14.25 6.77 -1.88
CA VAL A 154 13.99 7.39 -3.17
C VAL A 154 12.49 7.68 -3.26
N PRO A 155 12.07 8.95 -3.09
CA PRO A 155 10.67 9.33 -3.12
C PRO A 155 9.95 8.84 -4.38
N GLY A 156 8.79 8.21 -4.18
CA GLY A 156 7.93 7.71 -5.27
C GLY A 156 8.32 6.35 -5.83
N SER A 157 9.35 5.70 -5.29
CA SER A 157 9.78 4.37 -5.74
C SER A 157 8.79 3.26 -5.40
N LEU A 158 8.01 3.36 -4.32
CA LEU A 158 6.92 2.45 -3.99
C LEU A 158 5.56 3.12 -4.19
N SER A 159 4.70 2.48 -4.96
CA SER A 159 3.31 2.90 -5.21
C SER A 159 2.31 1.85 -4.75
N ILE A 160 1.28 2.28 -4.03
CA ILE A 160 0.11 1.44 -3.72
C ILE A 160 -0.85 1.48 -4.91
N LYS A 161 -1.34 0.30 -5.31
CA LYS A 161 -2.29 0.12 -6.42
C LYS A 161 -3.68 -0.22 -5.94
N ALA A 162 -3.78 -0.97 -4.83
CA ALA A 162 -5.03 -1.29 -4.18
C ALA A 162 -4.81 -1.48 -2.68
N ALA A 163 -5.83 -1.13 -1.89
CA ALA A 163 -5.88 -1.40 -0.46
C ALA A 163 -7.27 -1.91 -0.07
N ALA A 164 -7.33 -2.87 0.83
CA ALA A 164 -8.57 -3.35 1.43
C ALA A 164 -8.38 -3.68 2.92
N LEU A 165 -9.43 -3.47 3.70
CA LEU A 165 -9.55 -3.83 5.11
C LEU A 165 -10.67 -4.84 5.26
N ASP A 166 -10.36 -6.00 5.84
CA ASP A 166 -11.29 -7.11 6.07
C ASP A 166 -12.09 -7.51 4.81
N GLY A 167 -11.45 -7.41 3.63
CA GLY A 167 -12.03 -7.76 2.34
C GLY A 167 -12.84 -6.64 1.66
N VAL A 168 -12.99 -5.48 2.31
CA VAL A 168 -13.65 -4.30 1.75
C VAL A 168 -12.60 -3.30 1.26
N GLN A 169 -12.80 -2.72 0.07
CA GLN A 169 -11.90 -1.70 -0.45
C GLN A 169 -11.76 -0.55 0.57
N ALA A 170 -10.50 -0.22 0.90
CA ALA A 170 -10.18 0.74 1.94
C ALA A 170 -9.69 2.06 1.33
N TYR A 171 -10.09 3.17 1.97
CA TYR A 171 -9.42 4.44 1.77
C TYR A 171 -8.07 4.45 2.50
N TYR A 172 -7.09 5.16 1.95
CA TYR A 172 -5.80 5.37 2.58
C TYR A 172 -5.26 6.76 2.26
N THR A 173 -4.40 7.29 3.12
CA THR A 173 -3.59 8.47 2.82
C THR A 173 -2.11 8.10 2.78
N LEU A 174 -1.35 8.88 2.02
CA LEU A 174 0.11 8.81 2.00
C LEU A 174 0.66 10.13 2.54
N ASP A 175 1.63 10.05 3.45
CA ASP A 175 2.42 11.17 3.94
C ASP A 175 3.89 10.80 3.88
N GLY A 176 4.59 11.26 2.84
CA GLY A 176 5.96 10.85 2.54
C GLY A 176 6.10 9.33 2.39
N ALA A 177 6.84 8.72 3.31
CA ALA A 177 7.07 7.27 3.37
C ALA A 177 6.09 6.54 4.30
N MET A 178 5.01 7.19 4.73
CA MET A 178 3.98 6.60 5.58
C MET A 178 2.67 6.41 4.84
N LEU A 179 2.06 5.25 5.08
CA LEU A 179 0.71 4.91 4.66
C LEU A 179 -0.19 4.83 5.88
N CYS A 180 -1.33 5.52 5.85
CA CYS A 180 -2.35 5.46 6.90
C CYS A 180 -3.61 4.79 6.36
N LEU A 181 -4.08 3.76 7.06
CA LEU A 181 -5.32 3.04 6.82
C LEU A 181 -6.29 3.31 7.98
N PRO A 182 -7.23 4.26 7.84
CA PRO A 182 -8.30 4.42 8.82
C PRO A 182 -9.12 3.14 8.93
N LEU A 183 -9.34 2.68 10.15
CA LEU A 183 -10.11 1.47 10.42
C LEU A 183 -11.61 1.79 10.37
N ILE A 184 -12.40 0.88 9.79
CA ILE A 184 -13.87 1.01 9.78
C ILE A 184 -14.42 0.85 11.21
N ASN A 185 -13.87 -0.12 11.95
CA ASN A 185 -14.13 -0.31 13.36
C ASN A 185 -12.83 -0.13 14.12
N GLU A 186 -12.91 0.47 15.30
CA GLU A 186 -11.78 0.51 16.22
C GLU A 186 -11.23 -0.91 16.48
N LEU A 187 -9.91 -1.01 16.61
CA LEU A 187 -9.22 -2.27 16.87
C LEU A 187 -8.76 -2.30 18.31
N ARG A 188 -9.48 -3.03 19.16
CA ARG A 188 -9.20 -3.13 20.59
C ARG A 188 -8.06 -4.11 20.86
N SER A 189 -7.53 -4.06 22.08
CA SER A 189 -6.51 -5.00 22.54
C SER A 189 -6.91 -6.47 22.31
N GLY A 190 -6.01 -7.23 21.68
CA GLY A 190 -6.15 -8.62 21.30
C GLY A 190 -7.07 -8.89 20.10
N GLU A 191 -7.61 -7.87 19.45
CA GLU A 191 -8.31 -8.02 18.17
C GLU A 191 -7.33 -7.98 17.00
N SER A 192 -7.80 -8.41 15.83
CA SER A 192 -7.03 -8.29 14.59
C SER A 192 -7.84 -7.71 13.43
N ALA A 193 -7.12 -7.08 12.52
CA ALA A 193 -7.64 -6.59 11.25
C ALA A 193 -6.82 -7.19 10.11
N ARG A 194 -7.46 -7.52 8.99
CA ARG A 194 -6.77 -7.97 7.79
C ARG A 194 -6.63 -6.82 6.80
N ILE A 195 -5.38 -6.46 6.53
CA ILE A 195 -5.02 -5.49 5.50
C ILE A 195 -4.58 -6.27 4.26
N TYR A 196 -5.12 -5.92 3.11
CA TYR A 196 -4.63 -6.36 1.82
C TYR A 196 -4.08 -5.17 1.03
N LEU A 197 -2.92 -5.33 0.42
CA LEU A 197 -2.26 -4.34 -0.42
C LEU A 197 -1.79 -4.98 -1.73
N GLU A 198 -2.04 -4.28 -2.83
CA GLU A 198 -1.28 -4.45 -4.07
C GLU A 198 -0.34 -3.26 -4.23
N PHE A 199 0.93 -3.52 -4.52
CA PHE A 199 1.93 -2.47 -4.61
C PHE A 199 2.96 -2.77 -5.70
N THR A 200 3.65 -1.72 -6.15
CA THR A 200 4.77 -1.81 -7.08
C THR A 200 5.97 -1.09 -6.50
N VAL A 201 7.16 -1.61 -6.75
CA VAL A 201 8.42 -0.96 -6.41
C VAL A 201 9.24 -0.78 -7.69
N GLN A 202 9.76 0.42 -7.90
CA GLN A 202 10.70 0.75 -8.94
C GLN A 202 12.09 0.88 -8.30
N PHE A 203 13.00 -0.01 -8.65
CA PHE A 203 14.38 0.05 -8.17
C PHE A 203 15.13 1.16 -8.92
N PRO A 204 15.80 2.09 -8.22
CA PRO A 204 16.66 3.08 -8.85
C PRO A 204 17.94 2.43 -9.37
N GLU A 205 18.63 3.11 -10.30
CA GLU A 205 19.96 2.71 -10.75
C GLU A 205 20.93 2.78 -9.55
N GLY A 206 21.52 1.63 -9.18
CA GLY A 206 22.36 1.49 -7.98
C GLY A 206 21.64 0.98 -6.72
N GLY A 207 20.33 0.70 -6.81
CA GLY A 207 19.53 0.18 -5.69
C GLY A 207 19.22 1.23 -4.63
N PHE A 208 18.53 0.82 -3.56
CA PHE A 208 18.02 1.74 -2.54
C PHE A 208 19.06 2.20 -1.49
N GLY A 209 20.37 2.01 -1.76
CA GLY A 209 21.49 2.65 -1.05
C GLY A 209 21.39 2.80 0.47
N ALA A 210 21.71 1.74 1.24
CA ALA A 210 22.25 1.89 2.59
C ALA A 210 23.60 1.14 2.64
N THR A 211 24.65 1.85 3.01
CA THR A 211 26.03 1.36 2.99
C THR A 211 26.29 0.47 4.21
N SER A 212 26.36 -0.85 4.03
CA SER A 212 27.38 -1.64 4.73
C SER A 212 28.58 -1.76 3.80
N SER A 213 29.78 -1.63 4.35
CA SER A 213 31.06 -1.83 3.63
C SER A 213 31.19 -3.23 3.00
N GLU A 214 30.22 -4.10 3.22
CA GLU A 214 29.94 -5.30 2.44
C GLU A 214 28.48 -5.28 1.98
N GLY A 215 28.25 -5.28 0.67
CA GLY A 215 26.98 -5.70 0.06
C GLY A 215 25.86 -4.67 0.02
N THR A 216 25.54 -4.21 -1.19
CA THR A 216 24.40 -3.37 -1.55
C THR A 216 23.08 -4.14 -1.47
N GLU A 217 22.57 -4.46 -0.28
CA GLU A 217 21.28 -5.16 -0.16
C GLU A 217 20.43 -4.56 0.96
N LEU A 218 19.42 -3.77 0.58
CA LEU A 218 18.24 -3.66 1.43
C LEU A 218 17.65 -5.07 1.51
N SER A 219 17.56 -5.62 2.72
CA SER A 219 16.87 -6.88 2.98
C SER A 219 15.52 -6.85 2.26
N LEU A 220 15.14 -7.95 1.59
CA LEU A 220 13.85 -8.04 0.91
C LEU A 220 12.65 -7.67 1.78
N LEU A 221 12.76 -7.73 3.11
CA LEU A 221 11.73 -7.25 4.02
C LEU A 221 11.52 -5.72 3.89
N GLY A 222 12.59 -4.98 3.65
CA GLY A 222 12.58 -3.52 3.50
C GLY A 222 11.90 -3.01 2.22
N ILE A 223 11.49 -3.88 1.30
CA ILE A 223 10.71 -3.50 0.11
C ILE A 223 9.20 -3.79 0.25
N PHE A 224 8.78 -4.47 1.32
CA PHE A 224 7.35 -4.63 1.64
C PHE A 224 6.84 -3.45 2.47
N PRO A 225 5.59 -3.00 2.24
CA PRO A 225 4.89 -2.17 3.22
C PRO A 225 4.88 -2.87 4.58
N THR A 226 5.41 -2.19 5.60
CA THR A 226 5.67 -2.79 6.92
C THR A 226 4.96 -1.98 7.99
N ALA A 227 4.14 -2.60 8.82
CA ALA A 227 3.43 -1.92 9.92
C ALA A 227 4.41 -1.19 10.84
N ALA A 228 4.10 0.08 11.11
CA ALA A 228 4.81 0.87 12.10
C ALA A 228 4.60 0.27 13.50
N VAL A 229 5.59 0.45 14.36
CA VAL A 229 5.47 0.08 15.78
C VAL A 229 4.58 1.10 16.48
N TYR A 230 3.74 0.62 17.40
CA TYR A 230 2.91 1.47 18.25
C TYR A 230 3.45 1.48 19.68
N GLU A 231 3.99 2.62 20.10
CA GLU A 231 4.56 2.86 21.43
C GLU A 231 4.07 4.22 21.94
N ASN A 232 2.88 4.24 22.57
CA ASN A 232 2.18 5.47 22.97
C ASN A 232 1.94 6.44 21.79
N GLY A 233 1.83 5.87 20.59
CA GLY A 233 1.81 6.59 19.32
C GLY A 233 2.48 5.76 18.22
N TRP A 234 2.11 6.01 16.98
CA TRP A 234 2.77 5.37 15.84
C TRP A 234 4.16 5.98 15.66
N ILE A 235 5.19 5.14 15.66
CA ILE A 235 6.54 5.56 15.29
C ILE A 235 6.52 5.93 13.81
N SER A 236 6.88 7.17 13.49
CA SER A 236 6.88 7.71 12.13
C SER A 236 8.28 7.83 11.53
N ASP A 237 9.31 7.50 12.29
CA ASP A 237 10.68 7.50 11.80
C ASP A 237 10.87 6.37 10.78
N THR A 238 11.30 6.74 9.57
CA THR A 238 11.53 5.84 8.46
C THR A 238 13.01 5.67 8.12
N THR A 239 13.91 6.02 9.04
CA THR A 239 15.36 5.91 8.83
C THR A 239 15.82 4.44 8.72
N PRO A 240 16.60 4.08 7.68
CA PRO A 240 16.99 2.70 7.39
C PRO A 240 17.85 2.00 8.46
N GLU A 241 18.63 2.77 9.22
CA GLU A 241 19.55 2.26 10.23
C GLU A 241 18.83 1.81 11.51
N GLN A 242 17.61 2.30 11.72
CA GLN A 242 16.72 1.92 12.81
C GLN A 242 15.54 1.08 12.28
N VAL A 243 15.77 0.29 11.22
CA VAL A 243 14.73 -0.58 10.67
C VAL A 243 14.59 -1.80 11.57
N ASP A 244 13.73 -1.64 12.57
CA ASP A 244 13.13 -2.76 13.26
C ASP A 244 12.15 -3.38 12.27
N PHE A 245 12.62 -4.37 11.50
CA PHE A 245 11.83 -5.09 10.50
C PHE A 245 10.68 -5.83 11.21
N ALA A 246 9.57 -5.14 11.50
CA ALA A 246 8.40 -5.65 12.22
C ALA A 246 8.75 -6.80 13.19
N PRO A 247 9.55 -6.55 14.25
CA PRO A 247 10.16 -7.60 15.08
C PRO A 247 9.14 -8.52 15.78
N LEU A 248 7.85 -8.20 15.71
CA LEU A 248 6.74 -8.93 16.33
C LEU A 248 5.79 -9.57 15.31
N ALA A 249 6.27 -9.89 14.11
CA ALA A 249 5.47 -10.54 13.10
C ALA A 249 6.10 -11.80 12.50
N ASP A 250 5.24 -12.74 12.15
CA ASP A 250 5.61 -13.90 11.35
C ASP A 250 5.46 -13.56 9.86
N TRP A 251 6.32 -14.13 9.03
CA TRP A 251 6.37 -13.88 7.59
C TRP A 251 6.29 -15.18 6.82
N ARG A 252 5.47 -15.20 5.77
CA ARG A 252 5.37 -16.30 4.81
C ARG A 252 5.05 -15.75 3.43
N VAL A 253 6.09 -15.47 2.65
CA VAL A 253 5.95 -14.85 1.33
C VAL A 253 6.58 -15.71 0.26
N VAL A 254 5.99 -15.69 -0.95
CA VAL A 254 6.56 -16.35 -2.13
C VAL A 254 7.18 -15.29 -3.03
N ILE A 255 8.46 -15.43 -3.34
CA ILE A 255 9.20 -14.50 -4.17
C ILE A 255 9.56 -15.18 -5.49
N ALA A 256 9.18 -14.56 -6.60
CA ALA A 256 9.60 -14.95 -7.93
C ALA A 256 10.68 -13.97 -8.41
N ALA A 257 11.91 -14.46 -8.60
CA ALA A 257 13.06 -13.66 -8.98
C ALA A 257 14.07 -14.51 -9.79
N ALA A 258 14.92 -13.85 -10.58
CA ALA A 258 15.95 -14.54 -11.38
C ALA A 258 17.05 -15.19 -10.53
N GLN A 259 17.28 -14.67 -9.31
CA GLN A 259 18.27 -15.16 -8.37
C GLN A 259 17.63 -15.38 -7.00
N ALA A 260 18.23 -16.28 -6.21
CA ALA A 260 17.81 -16.53 -4.84
C ALA A 260 17.98 -15.24 -4.03
N PRO A 261 16.94 -14.78 -3.34
CA PRO A 261 17.00 -13.44 -2.79
C PRO A 261 17.38 -13.49 -1.29
N THR A 262 18.02 -12.44 -0.80
CA THR A 262 18.44 -12.35 0.60
C THR A 262 17.27 -11.97 1.50
N PHE A 263 16.88 -12.89 2.40
CA PHE A 263 15.78 -12.70 3.34
C PHE A 263 16.31 -12.71 4.79
N SER A 264 16.74 -11.55 5.27
CA SER A 264 17.36 -11.43 6.59
C SER A 264 16.38 -11.83 7.71
N GLY A 265 16.85 -12.62 8.67
CA GLY A 265 16.04 -13.06 9.82
C GLY A 265 15.10 -14.22 9.55
N GLY A 266 15.19 -14.87 8.39
CA GLY A 266 14.37 -16.02 8.05
C GLY A 266 15.08 -17.08 7.20
N GLU A 267 14.30 -18.04 6.75
CA GLU A 267 14.70 -19.14 5.89
C GLU A 267 14.19 -18.91 4.45
N VAL A 268 14.98 -19.35 3.48
CA VAL A 268 14.63 -19.32 2.06
C VAL A 268 14.68 -20.74 1.51
N GLU A 269 13.52 -21.26 1.11
CA GLU A 269 13.35 -22.55 0.45
C GLU A 269 13.09 -22.35 -1.04
N GLN A 270 13.82 -23.03 -1.91
CA GLN A 270 13.55 -22.98 -3.35
C GLN A 270 12.41 -23.95 -3.71
N LEU A 271 11.33 -23.42 -4.31
CA LEU A 271 10.15 -24.20 -4.72
C LEU A 271 10.21 -24.70 -6.18
N GLY A 272 11.11 -24.14 -6.98
CA GLY A 272 11.26 -24.40 -8.42
C GLY A 272 11.99 -23.27 -9.13
N ASP A 273 12.05 -23.31 -10.46
CA ASP A 273 12.77 -22.32 -11.28
C ASP A 273 12.37 -20.88 -10.93
N GLY A 274 13.30 -20.14 -10.33
CA GLY A 274 13.14 -18.75 -9.95
C GLY A 274 12.04 -18.46 -8.91
N ARG A 275 11.59 -19.46 -8.14
CA ARG A 275 10.56 -19.29 -7.09
C ARG A 275 11.07 -19.74 -5.73
N TYR A 276 10.88 -18.88 -4.74
CA TYR A 276 11.39 -19.04 -3.39
C TYR A 276 10.28 -18.82 -2.37
N LEU A 277 10.15 -19.72 -1.40
CA LEU A 277 9.36 -19.51 -0.19
C LEU A 277 10.27 -18.91 0.87
N CYS A 278 9.93 -17.72 1.34
CA CYS A 278 10.64 -17.02 2.40
C CYS A 278 9.78 -17.02 3.66
N THR A 279 10.33 -17.55 4.74
CA THR A 279 9.64 -17.64 6.03
C THR A 279 10.50 -17.06 7.14
N ALA A 280 9.94 -16.18 7.95
CA ALA A 280 10.56 -15.74 9.21
C ALA A 280 9.54 -15.90 10.32
N ARG A 281 10.02 -16.23 11.51
CA ARG A 281 9.21 -16.22 12.71
C ARG A 281 9.82 -15.20 13.65
N ALA A 282 9.01 -14.28 14.18
CA ALA A 282 9.51 -13.36 15.19
C ALA A 282 10.07 -14.18 16.37
N ALA A 283 11.27 -13.85 16.83
CA ALA A 283 11.73 -14.38 18.11
C ALA A 283 10.74 -13.92 19.19
N VAL A 284 10.34 -14.80 20.10
CA VAL A 284 9.71 -14.33 21.34
C VAL A 284 10.84 -13.57 22.06
N PRO A 285 10.82 -12.23 22.22
CA PRO A 285 11.51 -11.73 23.39
C PRO A 285 10.77 -12.41 24.52
N GLU A 286 11.47 -13.25 25.27
CA GLU A 286 11.04 -13.72 26.57
C GLU A 286 10.41 -12.48 27.23
N LEU A 287 9.08 -12.44 27.32
CA LEU A 287 8.35 -11.42 28.07
C LEU A 287 8.60 -11.75 29.54
N LEU A 288 9.87 -11.68 29.93
CA LEU A 288 10.31 -11.62 31.30
C LEU A 288 10.00 -10.20 31.73
N PHE A 289 8.83 -10.09 32.35
CA PHE A 289 8.56 -9.18 33.45
C PHE A 289 9.85 -8.59 34.03
N SER A 290 9.99 -7.27 33.89
CA SER A 290 10.81 -6.43 34.75
C SER A 290 9.97 -5.24 35.17
#